data_AF-A0A946MWF4-F1
#
_entry.id   AF-A0A946MWF4-F1
#
_cell.length_a   1.000
_cell.length_b   1.000
_cell.length_c   1.000
_cell.angle_alpha   90.00
_cell.angle_beta   90.00
_cell.angle_gamma   90.00
#
_symmetry.space_group_name_H-M   'P 1'
#
loop_
_entity.id
_entity.type
_entity.pdbx_description
1 polymer ?
#
loop_
_entity_poly.entity_id
_entity_poly.type
_entity_poly.pdbx_seq_one_letter_code
_entity_poly.pdbx_strand_id
1 'polypeptide(L)'
;MHRNASTQLHIAMLIAIALVVIVGATTTVAQERELLVPRPQSEMTIAELSEEVYDEVKSLHAFEAMPLPDSPERRRTLEIRLDEKTINLLKNIMSLSQRVLAKPEDAPERATLRQLVQARGIEIEQTLVLRFASLTERLNQSLARQASLSGAALLSEESLGELLDGQRLQYLSLASELALLMKTLELEETDLRKKVISTLTYFGDEMMGLVHLHRHGLSMLSARSAADGTDADLLQAARFESERLELATKRLRKVVTQLELLGGDTLEMRRTLIEERRGLALTLVDTAVINVLYAEISGEVRDWLSVRGIGAAISFVLFVVIVIISRALSRIAKRLAARALRNAEESVSQLLRETLISMAGTVVFLTGMLVALSQIGISVTPLIAGLGVIGFIVGFALQDTLANFASGAMILAYRPFDTGDFISAADVEGEVRKMNLVNTTIVTVDNRVLI
;
A
#
# COMPACT_ATOMS: atom_id res chain seq x y z
N MET A 1 -15.92 15.53 29.81
CA MET A 1 -15.56 15.42 28.37
C MET A 1 -16.37 14.38 27.58
N HIS A 2 -17.07 13.41 28.21
CA HIS A 2 -17.85 12.37 27.50
C HIS A 2 -19.17 12.81 26.82
N ARG A 3 -19.65 14.04 27.04
CA ARG A 3 -20.91 14.55 26.43
C ARG A 3 -20.78 15.05 24.98
N ASN A 4 -19.56 15.15 24.43
CA ASN A 4 -19.32 15.69 23.08
C ASN A 4 -19.39 14.64 21.96
N ALA A 5 -19.22 13.35 22.26
CA ALA A 5 -19.26 12.30 21.24
C ALA A 5 -20.67 12.12 20.64
N SER A 6 -21.72 12.24 21.47
CA SER A 6 -23.12 12.07 21.07
C SER A 6 -23.66 13.22 20.22
N THR A 7 -23.11 14.44 20.35
CA THR A 7 -23.54 15.61 19.57
C THR A 7 -22.93 15.62 18.17
N GLN A 8 -21.71 15.07 18.03
CA GLN A 8 -20.94 15.14 16.79
C GLN A 8 -21.38 14.12 15.73
N LEU A 9 -21.98 13.01 16.14
CA LEU A 9 -22.47 11.98 15.21
C LEU A 9 -23.95 12.14 14.81
N HIS A 10 -24.73 12.89 15.61
CA HIS A 10 -26.07 13.33 15.24
C HIS A 10 -26.11 14.07 13.91
N ILE A 11 -25.01 14.73 13.53
CA ILE A 11 -24.87 15.49 12.29
C ILE A 11 -24.71 14.55 11.09
N ALA A 12 -23.77 13.58 11.14
CA ALA A 12 -23.59 12.56 10.10
C ALA A 12 -24.88 11.73 9.91
N MET A 13 -25.56 11.45 11.01
CA MET A 13 -26.87 10.82 11.06
C MET A 13 -27.96 11.68 10.38
N LEU A 14 -28.03 12.98 10.64
CA LEU A 14 -29.00 13.89 10.01
C LEU A 14 -28.77 14.08 8.51
N ILE A 15 -27.51 14.10 8.06
CA ILE A 15 -27.16 14.24 6.64
C ILE A 15 -27.48 12.99 5.86
N ALA A 16 -27.13 11.83 6.40
CA ALA A 16 -27.43 10.56 5.78
C ALA A 16 -28.94 10.26 5.80
N ILE A 17 -29.65 10.56 6.89
CA ILE A 17 -31.13 10.50 6.93
C ILE A 17 -31.73 11.44 5.88
N ALA A 18 -31.18 12.65 5.70
CA ALA A 18 -31.69 13.58 4.71
C ALA A 18 -31.37 13.16 3.26
N LEU A 19 -30.17 12.64 2.96
CA LEU A 19 -29.81 12.04 1.66
C LEU A 19 -30.73 10.85 1.32
N VAL A 20 -31.10 10.05 2.31
CA VAL A 20 -32.01 8.91 2.16
C VAL A 20 -33.45 9.35 1.87
N VAL A 21 -33.93 10.41 2.54
CA VAL A 21 -35.26 10.97 2.30
C VAL A 21 -35.38 11.55 0.87
N ILE A 22 -34.28 12.01 0.28
CA ILE A 22 -34.24 12.59 -1.08
C ILE A 22 -34.38 11.53 -2.17
N VAL A 23 -33.69 10.40 -2.01
CA VAL A 23 -33.69 9.34 -3.02
C VAL A 23 -34.91 8.43 -2.84
N GLY A 24 -35.34 8.17 -1.60
CA GLY A 24 -36.57 7.42 -1.32
C GLY A 24 -37.86 8.12 -1.80
N ALA A 25 -37.85 9.44 -1.96
CA ALA A 25 -38.97 10.19 -2.53
C ALA A 25 -38.99 10.21 -4.07
N THR A 26 -37.86 9.93 -4.74
CA THR A 26 -37.74 9.96 -6.21
C THR A 26 -37.64 8.56 -6.84
N THR A 27 -37.24 7.54 -6.08
CA THR A 27 -37.24 6.14 -6.54
C THR A 27 -38.11 5.29 -5.63
N THR A 28 -39.32 4.97 -6.08
CA THR A 28 -40.11 3.85 -5.56
C THR A 28 -39.40 2.55 -5.92
N VAL A 29 -38.41 2.13 -5.14
CA VAL A 29 -37.86 0.78 -5.25
C VAL A 29 -38.72 -0.14 -4.40
N ALA A 30 -39.86 -0.53 -4.98
CA ALA A 30 -40.54 -1.74 -4.57
C ALA A 30 -39.99 -2.88 -5.44
N GLN A 31 -39.06 -3.69 -4.93
CA GLN A 31 -39.00 -5.13 -5.26
C GLN A 31 -37.94 -5.91 -4.46
N GLU A 32 -38.46 -6.86 -3.69
CA GLU A 32 -37.94 -8.21 -3.39
C GLU A 32 -36.43 -8.37 -3.12
N ARG A 33 -36.08 -8.48 -1.82
CA ARG A 33 -34.87 -9.18 -1.37
C ARG A 33 -34.98 -10.67 -1.73
N GLU A 34 -34.57 -11.06 -2.93
CA GLU A 34 -34.03 -12.40 -3.13
C GLU A 34 -32.57 -12.41 -2.64
N LEU A 35 -32.21 -13.46 -1.90
CA LEU A 35 -30.90 -13.67 -1.30
C LEU A 35 -29.78 -13.53 -2.35
N LEU A 36 -29.09 -12.39 -2.39
CA LEU A 36 -28.05 -12.13 -3.37
C LEU A 36 -26.73 -11.81 -2.68
N VAL A 37 -25.70 -12.50 -3.16
CA VAL A 37 -24.27 -12.26 -2.94
C VAL A 37 -23.99 -10.75 -2.85
N PRO A 38 -23.17 -10.28 -1.87
CA PRO A 38 -22.83 -8.86 -1.78
C PRO A 38 -22.19 -8.41 -3.11
N ARG A 39 -22.88 -7.50 -3.82
CA ARG A 39 -22.34 -6.89 -5.04
C ARG A 39 -21.28 -5.86 -4.68
N PRO A 40 -20.22 -5.72 -5.49
CA PRO A 40 -19.24 -4.66 -5.27
C PRO A 40 -19.91 -3.28 -5.37
N GLN A 41 -19.57 -2.37 -4.46
CA GLN A 41 -20.21 -1.05 -4.37
C GLN A 41 -20.22 -0.28 -5.70
N SER A 42 -19.21 -0.46 -6.56
CA SER A 42 -19.13 0.14 -7.90
C SER A 42 -20.32 -0.18 -8.81
N GLU A 43 -21.00 -1.29 -8.59
CA GLU A 43 -22.15 -1.76 -9.39
C GLU A 43 -23.51 -1.36 -8.80
N MET A 44 -23.53 -0.84 -7.57
CA MET A 44 -24.77 -0.44 -6.91
C MET A 44 -25.37 0.79 -7.59
N THR A 45 -26.68 0.90 -7.59
CA THR A 45 -27.41 2.10 -8.00
C THR A 45 -27.36 3.18 -6.91
N ILE A 46 -27.76 4.42 -7.24
CA ILE A 46 -27.91 5.50 -6.25
C ILE A 46 -28.92 5.11 -5.15
N ALA A 47 -29.99 4.40 -5.51
CA ALA A 47 -31.01 3.94 -4.56
C ALA A 47 -30.47 2.86 -3.60
N GLU A 48 -29.79 1.84 -4.13
CA GLU A 48 -29.18 0.78 -3.32
C GLU A 48 -28.10 1.35 -2.37
N LEU A 49 -27.23 2.23 -2.86
CA LEU A 49 -26.20 2.86 -2.03
C LEU A 49 -26.80 3.80 -0.98
N SER A 50 -27.92 4.46 -1.29
CA SER A 50 -28.67 5.26 -0.32
C SER A 50 -29.25 4.37 0.79
N GLU A 51 -29.82 3.21 0.47
CA GLU A 51 -30.32 2.27 1.48
C GLU A 51 -29.19 1.73 2.37
N GLU A 52 -28.02 1.42 1.79
CA GLU A 52 -26.84 1.00 2.55
C GLU A 52 -26.39 2.08 3.54
N VAL A 53 -26.30 3.34 3.08
CA VAL A 53 -25.99 4.49 3.94
C VAL A 53 -27.01 4.63 5.08
N TYR A 54 -28.30 4.42 4.81
CA TYR A 54 -29.34 4.44 5.85
C TYR A 54 -29.13 3.36 6.92
N ASP A 55 -28.89 2.12 6.49
CA ASP A 55 -28.67 0.99 7.40
C ASP A 55 -27.39 1.16 8.23
N GLU A 56 -26.33 1.71 7.64
CA GLU A 56 -25.09 2.04 8.35
C GLU A 56 -25.30 3.11 9.42
N VAL A 57 -26.06 4.17 9.13
CA VAL A 57 -26.42 5.20 10.11
C VAL A 57 -27.18 4.58 11.28
N LYS A 58 -28.18 3.75 10.99
CA LYS A 58 -28.96 3.07 12.01
C LYS A 58 -28.08 2.15 12.86
N SER A 59 -27.18 1.40 12.22
CA SER A 59 -26.20 0.53 12.89
C SER A 59 -25.27 1.34 13.81
N LEU A 60 -24.79 2.48 13.33
CA LEU A 60 -23.87 3.34 14.05
C LEU A 60 -24.56 4.01 15.24
N HIS A 61 -25.79 4.50 15.08
CA HIS A 61 -26.59 5.04 16.17
C HIS A 61 -26.88 3.98 17.25
N ALA A 62 -27.25 2.77 16.84
CA ALA A 62 -27.47 1.67 17.78
C ALA A 62 -26.17 1.28 18.54
N PHE A 63 -25.02 1.36 17.87
CA PHE A 63 -23.72 1.11 18.48
C PHE A 63 -23.36 2.18 19.51
N GLU A 64 -23.59 3.45 19.21
CA GLU A 64 -23.32 4.56 20.15
C GLU A 64 -24.25 4.60 21.36
N ALA A 65 -25.48 4.10 21.22
CA ALA A 65 -26.42 4.00 22.33
C ALA A 65 -25.96 3.00 23.40
N MET A 66 -25.00 2.13 23.09
CA MET A 66 -24.46 1.17 24.06
C MET A 66 -23.48 1.87 25.01
N PRO A 67 -23.56 1.59 26.33
CA PRO A 67 -22.64 2.18 27.30
C PRO A 67 -21.21 1.71 27.04
N LEU A 68 -20.26 2.65 27.09
CA LEU A 68 -18.85 2.29 27.02
C LEU A 68 -18.44 1.53 28.30
N PRO A 69 -17.66 0.45 28.18
CA PRO A 69 -17.22 -0.33 29.32
C PRO A 69 -16.23 0.46 30.18
N ASP A 70 -16.18 0.14 31.47
CA ASP A 70 -15.24 0.73 32.42
C ASP A 70 -13.79 0.31 32.14
N SER A 71 -13.61 -0.89 31.59
CA SER A 71 -12.32 -1.44 31.17
C SER A 71 -11.68 -0.57 30.08
N PRO A 72 -10.48 -0.01 30.32
CA PRO A 72 -9.79 0.84 29.35
C PRO A 72 -9.52 0.14 28.01
N GLU A 73 -9.14 -1.14 28.04
CA GLU A 73 -8.89 -1.93 26.83
C GLU A 73 -10.15 -2.12 26.00
N ARG A 74 -11.25 -2.58 26.63
CA ARG A 74 -12.53 -2.77 25.92
C ARG A 74 -13.07 -1.45 25.39
N ARG A 75 -12.88 -0.34 26.13
CA ARG A 75 -13.27 1.00 25.67
C ARG A 75 -12.52 1.38 24.41
N ARG A 76 -11.20 1.20 24.39
CA ARG A 76 -10.36 1.49 23.21
C ARG A 76 -10.79 0.68 21.99
N THR A 77 -11.08 -0.61 22.15
CA THR A 77 -11.56 -1.45 21.04
C THR A 77 -12.85 -0.91 20.44
N LEU A 78 -13.80 -0.47 21.29
CA LEU A 78 -15.06 0.11 20.82
C LEU A 78 -14.86 1.49 20.19
N GLU A 79 -13.93 2.32 20.70
CA GLU A 79 -13.57 3.59 20.09
C GLU A 79 -12.97 3.40 18.70
N ILE A 80 -12.05 2.45 18.52
CA ILE A 80 -11.50 2.09 17.20
C ILE A 80 -12.63 1.66 16.26
N ARG A 81 -13.53 0.79 16.74
CA ARG A 81 -14.64 0.31 15.92
C ARG A 81 -15.63 1.42 15.56
N LEU A 82 -15.82 2.38 16.45
CA LEU A 82 -16.63 3.57 16.20
C LEU A 82 -16.01 4.41 15.08
N ASP A 83 -14.69 4.65 15.13
CA ASP A 83 -13.99 5.41 14.11
C ASP A 83 -14.04 4.72 12.75
N GLU A 84 -13.84 3.39 12.70
CA GLU A 84 -13.99 2.61 11.46
C GLU A 84 -15.39 2.71 10.86
N LYS A 85 -16.43 2.52 11.66
CA LYS A 85 -17.81 2.65 11.19
C LYS A 85 -18.11 4.06 10.69
N THR A 86 -17.60 5.08 11.38
CA THR A 86 -17.78 6.48 10.99
C THR A 86 -17.07 6.80 9.69
N ILE A 87 -15.81 6.35 9.53
CA ILE A 87 -15.04 6.53 8.30
C ILE A 87 -15.75 5.84 7.12
N ASN A 88 -16.24 4.62 7.29
CA ASN A 88 -16.94 3.88 6.23
C ASN A 88 -18.24 4.58 5.82
N LEU A 89 -19.05 5.00 6.80
CA LEU A 89 -20.26 5.78 6.54
C LEU A 89 -19.95 7.05 5.74
N LEU A 90 -18.93 7.81 6.15
CA LEU A 90 -18.53 9.04 5.46
C LEU A 90 -18.04 8.77 4.03
N LYS A 91 -17.28 7.70 3.80
CA LYS A 91 -16.88 7.26 2.45
C LYS A 91 -18.09 6.95 1.58
N ASN A 92 -19.07 6.22 2.11
CA ASN A 92 -20.28 5.86 1.39
C ASN A 92 -21.13 7.12 1.06
N ILE A 93 -21.22 8.07 1.99
CA ILE A 93 -21.86 9.37 1.74
C ILE A 93 -21.14 10.16 0.63
N MET A 94 -19.79 10.18 0.63
CA MET A 94 -19.02 10.85 -0.43
C MET A 94 -19.19 10.16 -1.79
N SER A 95 -19.15 8.83 -1.83
CA SER A 95 -19.41 8.04 -3.03
C SER A 95 -20.81 8.31 -3.60
N LEU A 96 -21.84 8.33 -2.74
CA LEU A 96 -23.20 8.69 -3.12
C LEU A 96 -23.29 10.12 -3.67
N SER A 97 -22.62 11.07 -3.01
CA SER A 97 -22.56 12.46 -3.44
C SER A 97 -21.92 12.61 -4.83
N GLN A 98 -20.83 11.90 -5.09
CA GLN A 98 -20.16 11.88 -6.40
C GLN A 98 -21.06 11.32 -7.50
N ARG A 99 -21.83 10.26 -7.21
CA ARG A 99 -22.80 9.69 -8.17
C ARG A 99 -23.95 10.64 -8.49
N VAL A 100 -24.42 11.38 -7.48
CA VAL A 100 -25.43 12.42 -7.68
C VAL A 100 -24.86 13.57 -8.52
N LEU A 101 -23.61 13.98 -8.28
CA LEU A 101 -22.94 15.01 -9.09
C LEU A 101 -22.71 14.59 -10.55
N ALA A 102 -22.56 13.29 -10.83
CA ALA A 102 -22.44 12.78 -12.20
C ALA A 102 -23.72 12.90 -13.04
N LYS A 103 -24.88 13.18 -12.41
CA LYS A 103 -26.13 13.47 -13.13
C LYS A 103 -26.09 14.83 -13.85
N PRO A 104 -26.95 15.06 -14.85
CA PRO A 104 -27.13 16.37 -15.50
C PRO A 104 -27.33 17.50 -14.47
N GLU A 105 -26.87 18.71 -14.77
CA GLU A 105 -26.88 19.85 -13.83
C GLU A 105 -28.29 20.24 -13.34
N ASP A 106 -29.30 20.02 -14.18
CA ASP A 106 -30.71 20.28 -13.91
C ASP A 106 -31.41 19.16 -13.11
N ALA A 107 -30.72 18.08 -12.80
CA ALA A 107 -31.27 16.95 -12.05
C ALA A 107 -31.70 17.39 -10.64
N PRO A 108 -32.94 17.06 -10.19
CA PRO A 108 -33.45 17.47 -8.88
C PRO A 108 -32.57 16.96 -7.73
N GLU A 109 -31.91 15.81 -7.91
CA GLU A 109 -30.99 15.23 -6.92
C GLU A 109 -29.79 16.15 -6.66
N ARG A 110 -29.26 16.84 -7.69
CA ARG A 110 -28.14 17.80 -7.52
C ARG A 110 -28.57 19.05 -6.77
N ALA A 111 -29.74 19.59 -7.08
CA ALA A 111 -30.30 20.73 -6.35
C ALA A 111 -30.48 20.40 -4.86
N THR A 112 -30.94 19.18 -4.57
CA THR A 112 -31.18 18.77 -3.19
C THR A 112 -29.87 18.46 -2.44
N LEU A 113 -28.89 17.85 -3.10
CA LEU A 113 -27.53 17.70 -2.57
C LEU A 113 -26.92 19.06 -2.21
N ARG A 114 -27.06 20.06 -3.09
CA ARG A 114 -26.62 21.44 -2.82
C ARG A 114 -27.27 22.02 -1.57
N GLN A 115 -28.60 21.90 -1.44
CA GLN A 115 -29.32 22.39 -0.26
C GLN A 115 -28.88 21.70 1.03
N LEU A 116 -28.63 20.38 1.00
CA LEU A 116 -28.16 19.65 2.17
C LEU A 116 -26.76 20.08 2.61
N VAL A 117 -25.82 20.14 1.66
CA VAL A 117 -24.46 20.57 1.96
C VAL A 117 -24.46 22.03 2.43
N GLN A 118 -25.33 22.88 1.90
CA GLN A 118 -25.48 24.25 2.39
C GLN A 118 -26.06 24.32 3.81
N ALA A 119 -27.08 23.52 4.11
CA ALA A 119 -27.75 23.53 5.41
C ALA A 119 -26.91 22.89 6.53
N ARG A 120 -26.06 21.92 6.20
CA ARG A 120 -25.34 21.09 7.18
C ARG A 120 -23.81 21.11 7.04
N GLY A 121 -23.25 21.75 6.01
CA GLY A 121 -21.82 21.73 5.72
C GLY A 121 -20.93 22.19 6.88
N ILE A 122 -21.35 23.21 7.62
CA ILE A 122 -20.63 23.70 8.82
C ILE A 122 -20.55 22.62 9.90
N GLU A 123 -21.65 21.90 10.13
CA GLU A 123 -21.72 20.83 11.13
C GLU A 123 -20.81 19.66 10.71
N ILE A 124 -20.75 19.32 9.42
CA ILE A 124 -19.84 18.30 8.88
C ILE A 124 -18.39 18.68 9.09
N GLU A 125 -18.03 19.91 8.72
CA GLU A 125 -16.69 20.46 8.91
C GLU A 125 -16.27 20.33 10.37
N GLN A 126 -17.12 20.76 11.30
CA GLN A 126 -16.85 20.67 12.74
C GLN A 126 -16.64 19.23 13.20
N THR A 127 -17.46 18.29 12.75
CA THR A 127 -17.31 16.88 13.12
C THR A 127 -16.00 16.30 12.59
N LEU A 128 -15.63 16.56 11.34
CA LEU A 128 -14.36 16.08 10.77
C LEU A 128 -13.16 16.63 11.53
N VAL A 129 -13.16 17.94 11.82
CA VAL A 129 -12.08 18.60 12.56
C VAL A 129 -11.96 18.03 13.98
N LEU A 130 -13.08 17.86 14.68
CA LEU A 130 -13.08 17.33 16.06
C LEU A 130 -12.65 15.87 16.13
N ARG A 131 -13.03 15.05 15.14
CA ARG A 131 -12.57 13.65 15.04
C ARG A 131 -11.08 13.56 14.75
N PHE A 132 -10.58 14.36 13.81
CA PHE A 132 -9.14 14.43 13.55
C PHE A 132 -8.36 14.86 14.80
N ALA A 133 -8.82 15.87 15.52
CA ALA A 133 -8.20 16.31 16.78
C ALA A 133 -8.24 15.20 17.85
N SER A 134 -9.36 14.48 17.99
CA SER A 134 -9.49 13.38 18.93
C SER A 134 -8.54 12.21 18.61
N LEU A 135 -8.37 11.86 17.34
CA LEU A 135 -7.42 10.84 16.92
C LEU A 135 -5.97 11.28 17.15
N THR A 136 -5.67 12.56 16.90
CA THR A 136 -4.35 13.15 17.16
C THR A 136 -4.01 13.06 18.65
N GLU A 137 -4.96 13.39 19.54
CA GLU A 137 -4.77 13.26 20.98
C GLU A 137 -4.53 11.81 21.41
N ARG A 138 -5.33 10.86 20.90
CA ARG A 138 -5.15 9.43 21.21
C ARG A 138 -3.83 8.88 20.68
N LEU A 139 -3.38 9.35 19.51
CA LEU A 139 -2.07 9.00 18.96
C LEU A 139 -0.95 9.53 19.87
N ASN A 140 -1.00 10.80 20.28
CA ASN A 140 -0.02 11.38 21.20
C ASN A 140 0.05 10.61 22.53
N GLN A 141 -1.11 10.22 23.07
CA GLN A 141 -1.18 9.38 24.27
C GLN A 141 -0.62 7.97 24.04
N SER A 142 -0.74 7.42 22.83
CA SER A 142 -0.16 6.13 22.47
C SER A 142 1.36 6.23 22.38
N LEU A 143 1.88 7.21 21.64
CA LEU A 143 3.31 7.51 21.52
C LEU A 143 3.96 7.78 22.88
N ALA A 144 3.31 8.55 23.76
CA ALA A 144 3.82 8.79 25.11
C ALA A 144 3.91 7.51 25.96
N ARG A 145 3.02 6.53 25.74
CA ARG A 145 3.03 5.25 26.46
C ARG A 145 4.07 4.28 25.91
N GLN A 146 4.41 4.35 24.62
CA GLN A 146 5.47 3.52 24.03
C GLN A 146 6.80 3.72 24.76
N ALA A 147 7.10 4.93 25.23
CA ALA A 147 8.35 5.24 25.95
C ALA A 147 8.56 4.43 27.26
N SER A 148 7.50 3.88 27.85
CA SER A 148 7.58 3.08 29.09
C SER A 148 7.34 1.58 28.88
N LEU A 149 7.13 1.14 27.63
CA LEU A 149 6.82 -0.24 27.29
C LEU A 149 8.04 -0.95 26.67
N SER A 150 8.04 -2.28 26.73
CA SER A 150 9.03 -3.13 26.07
C SER A 150 8.42 -4.46 25.62
N GLY A 151 9.09 -5.16 24.71
CA GLY A 151 8.66 -6.47 24.20
C GLY A 151 7.28 -6.44 23.53
N ALA A 152 6.45 -7.44 23.81
CA ALA A 152 5.14 -7.60 23.16
C ALA A 152 4.16 -6.44 23.46
N ALA A 153 4.25 -5.83 24.65
CA ALA A 153 3.39 -4.71 25.01
C ALA A 153 3.72 -3.45 24.20
N LEU A 154 5.01 -3.21 23.93
CA LEU A 154 5.44 -2.12 23.05
C LEU A 154 4.91 -2.33 21.63
N LEU A 155 5.10 -3.52 21.06
CA LEU A 155 4.61 -3.85 19.71
C LEU A 155 3.09 -3.66 19.56
N SER A 156 2.32 -4.04 20.58
CA SER A 156 0.88 -3.83 20.57
C SER A 156 0.50 -2.34 20.60
N GLU A 157 1.23 -1.52 21.34
CA GLU A 157 0.96 -0.08 21.43
C GLU A 157 1.47 0.67 20.18
N GLU A 158 2.57 0.22 19.57
CA GLU A 158 3.04 0.69 18.27
C GLU A 158 2.01 0.39 17.17
N SER A 159 1.47 -0.82 17.14
CA SER A 159 0.39 -1.20 16.21
C SER A 159 -0.85 -0.32 16.37
N LEU A 160 -1.22 0.02 17.61
CA LEU A 160 -2.30 0.97 17.88
C LEU A 160 -1.97 2.36 17.34
N GLY A 161 -0.76 2.87 17.59
CA GLY A 161 -0.31 4.15 17.06
C GLY A 161 -0.40 4.20 15.53
N GLU A 162 0.05 3.15 14.84
CA GLU A 162 -0.05 3.05 13.39
C GLU A 162 -1.48 3.03 12.87
N LEU A 163 -2.38 2.31 13.57
CA LEU A 163 -3.80 2.28 13.24
C LEU A 163 -4.43 3.67 13.36
N LEU A 164 -4.19 4.36 14.49
CA LEU A 164 -4.71 5.70 14.75
C LEU A 164 -4.22 6.70 13.71
N ASP A 165 -2.94 6.66 13.36
CA ASP A 165 -2.36 7.54 12.35
C ASP A 165 -2.93 7.23 10.94
N GLY A 166 -3.17 5.95 10.63
CA GLY A 166 -3.89 5.55 9.43
C GLY A 166 -5.34 6.05 9.37
N GLN A 167 -6.04 6.12 10.50
CA GLN A 167 -7.38 6.69 10.59
C GLN A 167 -7.35 8.23 10.44
N ARG A 168 -6.37 8.92 11.03
CA ARG A 168 -6.17 10.38 10.86
C ARG A 168 -6.07 10.75 9.38
N LEU A 169 -5.26 10.03 8.62
CA LEU A 169 -5.09 10.25 7.19
C LEU A 169 -6.38 10.02 6.38
N GLN A 170 -7.19 9.02 6.77
CA GLN A 170 -8.49 8.78 6.13
C GLN A 170 -9.47 9.93 6.38
N TYR A 171 -9.52 10.49 7.59
CA TYR A 171 -10.33 11.67 7.88
C TYR A 171 -9.87 12.91 7.10
N LEU A 172 -8.56 13.11 6.92
CA LEU A 172 -8.05 14.20 6.09
C LEU A 172 -8.42 14.03 4.61
N SER A 173 -8.39 12.80 4.08
CA SER A 173 -8.89 12.50 2.73
C SER A 173 -10.36 12.87 2.59
N LEU A 174 -11.20 12.43 3.52
CA LEU A 174 -12.64 12.75 3.53
C LEU A 174 -12.91 14.26 3.64
N ALA A 175 -12.12 14.98 4.45
CA ALA A 175 -12.22 16.43 4.55
C ALA A 175 -11.81 17.15 3.25
N SER A 176 -10.84 16.59 2.53
CA SER A 176 -10.41 17.09 1.22
C SER A 176 -11.50 16.85 0.16
N GLU A 177 -12.10 15.67 0.15
CA GLU A 177 -13.23 15.32 -0.71
C GLU A 177 -14.44 16.22 -0.45
N LEU A 178 -14.76 16.51 0.82
CA LEU A 178 -15.82 17.45 1.19
C LEU A 178 -15.53 18.88 0.69
N ALA A 179 -14.29 19.35 0.83
CA ALA A 179 -13.91 20.67 0.33
C ALA A 179 -14.07 20.77 -1.20
N LEU A 180 -13.68 19.72 -1.93
CA LEU A 180 -13.89 19.63 -3.38
C LEU A 180 -15.39 19.56 -3.75
N LEU A 181 -16.19 18.81 -2.99
CA LEU A 181 -17.63 18.73 -3.16
C LEU A 181 -18.30 20.10 -2.99
N MET A 182 -17.96 20.83 -1.93
CA MET A 182 -18.48 22.19 -1.70
C MET A 182 -18.12 23.15 -2.82
N LYS A 183 -16.87 23.08 -3.31
CA LYS A 183 -16.41 23.86 -4.47
C LYS A 183 -17.21 23.53 -5.73
N THR A 184 -17.47 22.24 -5.98
CA THR A 184 -18.22 21.77 -7.16
C THR A 184 -19.69 22.19 -7.12
N LEU A 185 -20.26 22.29 -5.93
CA LEU A 185 -21.62 22.78 -5.70
C LEU A 185 -21.72 24.31 -5.66
N GLU A 186 -20.64 25.03 -5.94
CA GLU A 186 -20.54 26.49 -5.87
C GLU A 186 -21.08 27.05 -4.53
N LEU A 187 -20.80 26.33 -3.45
CA LEU A 187 -21.11 26.78 -2.10
C LEU A 187 -19.96 27.67 -1.63
N GLU A 188 -20.29 28.72 -0.90
CA GLU A 188 -19.29 29.62 -0.33
C GLU A 188 -18.31 28.79 0.50
N GLU A 189 -17.05 28.79 0.08
CA GLU A 189 -16.01 27.96 0.66
C GLU A 189 -15.82 28.44 2.10
N THR A 190 -16.38 27.70 3.06
CA THR A 190 -16.08 27.94 4.48
C THR A 190 -14.56 27.85 4.65
N ASP A 191 -14.02 28.38 5.74
CA ASP A 191 -12.59 28.23 6.05
C ASP A 191 -12.11 26.76 6.06
N LEU A 192 -12.99 25.76 5.88
CA LEU A 192 -12.69 24.35 5.66
C LEU A 192 -11.53 24.11 4.69
N ARG A 193 -11.57 24.58 3.43
CA ARG A 193 -10.48 24.27 2.48
C ARG A 193 -9.14 24.78 3.00
N LYS A 194 -9.11 26.01 3.53
CA LYS A 194 -7.89 26.60 4.12
C LYS A 194 -7.41 25.79 5.32
N LYS A 195 -8.32 25.37 6.21
CA LYS A 195 -8.01 24.53 7.39
C LYS A 195 -7.49 23.16 6.97
N VAL A 196 -8.11 22.52 5.98
CA VAL A 196 -7.69 21.21 5.47
C VAL A 196 -6.31 21.31 4.82
N ILE A 197 -6.07 22.32 3.97
CA ILE A 197 -4.73 22.59 3.42
C ILE A 197 -3.73 22.79 4.55
N SER A 198 -4.01 23.68 5.50
CA SER A 198 -3.09 23.93 6.62
C SER A 198 -2.80 22.67 7.45
N THR A 199 -3.81 21.82 7.66
CA THR A 199 -3.66 20.58 8.44
C THR A 199 -2.88 19.53 7.66
N LEU A 200 -3.14 19.40 6.35
CA LEU A 200 -2.39 18.53 5.46
C LEU A 200 -0.94 18.99 5.31
N THR A 201 -0.68 20.30 5.22
CA THR A 201 0.68 20.84 5.19
C THR A 201 1.43 20.46 6.46
N TYR A 202 0.85 20.72 7.63
CA TYR A 202 1.44 20.33 8.91
C TYR A 202 1.72 18.82 9.00
N PHE A 203 0.74 18.00 8.61
CA PHE A 203 0.89 16.55 8.63
C PHE A 203 1.91 16.06 7.59
N GLY A 204 2.04 16.75 6.46
CA GLY A 204 3.08 16.50 5.46
C GLY A 204 4.46 16.82 5.98
N ASP A 205 4.64 17.93 6.71
CA ASP A 205 5.90 18.29 7.37
C ASP A 205 6.28 17.25 8.43
N GLU A 206 5.31 16.78 9.22
CA GLU A 206 5.49 15.68 10.17
C GLU A 206 6.00 14.41 9.46
N MET A 207 5.35 14.00 8.36
CA MET A 207 5.76 12.83 7.59
C MET A 207 7.13 13.00 6.91
N MET A 208 7.47 14.20 6.40
CA MET A 208 8.81 14.48 5.89
C MET A 208 9.87 14.32 6.98
N GLY A 209 9.60 14.84 8.18
CA GLY A 209 10.48 14.68 9.33
C GLY A 209 10.73 13.21 9.68
N LEU A 210 9.67 12.38 9.68
CA LEU A 210 9.78 10.94 9.90
C LEU A 210 10.56 10.24 8.79
N VAL A 211 10.33 10.59 7.53
CA VAL A 211 11.11 10.05 6.40
C VAL A 211 12.61 10.35 6.60
N HIS A 212 12.97 11.60 6.91
CA HIS A 212 14.36 11.96 7.16
C HIS A 212 14.95 11.23 8.38
N LEU A 213 14.18 11.08 9.46
CA LEU A 213 14.59 10.37 10.66
C LEU A 213 14.92 8.90 10.37
N HIS A 214 13.97 8.17 9.77
CA HIS A 214 14.14 6.74 9.47
C HIS A 214 15.23 6.50 8.43
N ARG A 215 15.34 7.38 7.41
CA ARG A 215 16.44 7.34 6.44
C ARG A 215 17.80 7.52 7.12
N HIS A 216 17.92 8.47 8.04
CA HIS A 216 19.14 8.68 8.79
C HIS A 216 19.48 7.49 9.70
N GLY A 217 18.47 6.93 10.40
CA GLY A 217 18.60 5.71 11.20
C GLY A 217 19.12 4.54 10.38
N LEU A 218 18.55 4.31 9.19
CA LEU A 218 18.98 3.26 8.27
C LEU A 218 20.42 3.49 7.77
N SER A 219 20.80 4.74 7.50
CA SER A 219 22.19 5.09 7.14
C SER A 219 23.18 4.82 8.28
N MET A 220 22.78 5.06 9.53
CA MET A 220 23.62 4.78 10.70
C MET A 220 23.75 3.27 10.96
N LEU A 221 22.65 2.53 10.81
CA LEU A 221 22.63 1.07 10.97
C LEU A 221 23.46 0.37 9.90
N SER A 222 23.35 0.81 8.64
CA SER A 222 24.20 0.30 7.55
C SER A 222 25.69 0.60 7.77
N ALA A 223 26.04 1.80 8.23
CA ALA A 223 27.42 2.15 8.58
C ALA A 223 27.98 1.30 9.74
N ARG A 224 27.17 1.01 10.77
CA ARG A 224 27.56 0.12 11.87
C ARG A 224 27.66 -1.35 11.45
N SER A 225 26.72 -1.82 10.66
CA SER A 225 26.73 -3.18 10.10
C SER A 225 27.95 -3.42 9.20
N ALA A 226 28.44 -2.38 8.51
CA ALA A 226 29.68 -2.47 7.73
C ALA A 226 30.95 -2.62 8.60
N ALA A 227 30.92 -2.21 9.87
CA ALA A 227 32.04 -2.29 10.80
C ALA A 227 32.07 -3.59 11.63
N ASP A 228 30.90 -4.16 11.94
CA ASP A 228 30.74 -5.27 12.90
C ASP A 228 29.90 -6.43 12.32
N GLY A 229 30.15 -6.73 11.04
CA GLY A 229 29.30 -7.45 10.08
C GLY A 229 28.86 -8.89 10.37
N THR A 230 28.38 -9.20 11.57
CA THR A 230 27.74 -10.48 11.92
C THR A 230 26.57 -10.31 12.89
N ASP A 231 26.24 -9.08 13.31
CA ASP A 231 25.19 -8.85 14.29
C ASP A 231 23.78 -8.97 13.66
N ALA A 232 23.12 -10.09 13.93
CA ALA A 232 21.76 -10.36 13.51
C ALA A 232 20.76 -9.29 14.02
N ASP A 233 21.05 -8.68 15.18
CA ASP A 233 20.20 -7.65 15.77
C ASP A 233 20.29 -6.34 14.97
N LEU A 234 21.47 -6.00 14.42
CA LEU A 234 21.64 -4.83 13.54
C LEU A 234 20.88 -5.00 12.22
N LEU A 235 20.90 -6.20 11.65
CA LEU A 235 20.13 -6.51 10.42
C LEU A 235 18.62 -6.44 10.68
N GLN A 236 18.16 -6.93 11.83
CA GLN A 236 16.76 -6.85 12.22
C GLN A 236 16.32 -5.39 12.47
N ALA A 237 17.14 -4.59 13.16
CA ALA A 237 16.88 -3.17 13.36
C ALA A 237 16.82 -2.40 12.03
N ALA A 238 17.71 -2.71 11.09
CA ALA A 238 17.73 -2.07 9.76
C ALA A 238 16.46 -2.40 8.95
N ARG A 239 15.96 -3.64 9.03
CA ARG A 239 14.68 -4.02 8.41
C ARG A 239 13.52 -3.22 8.98
N PHE A 240 13.45 -3.10 10.29
CA PHE A 240 12.38 -2.38 10.96
C PHE A 240 12.39 -0.87 10.62
N GLU A 241 13.55 -0.24 10.59
CA GLU A 241 13.69 1.15 10.12
C GLU A 241 13.31 1.31 8.64
N SER A 242 13.63 0.32 7.80
CA SER A 242 13.20 0.31 6.39
C SER A 242 11.68 0.23 6.24
N GLU A 243 11.00 -0.61 7.02
CA GLU A 243 9.54 -0.73 7.01
C GLU A 243 8.87 0.60 7.45
N ARG A 244 9.39 1.22 8.51
CA ARG A 244 8.92 2.54 8.99
C ARG A 244 9.12 3.64 7.96
N LEU A 245 10.28 3.65 7.29
CA LEU A 245 10.58 4.57 6.19
C LEU A 245 9.60 4.41 5.03
N GLU A 246 9.30 3.18 4.63
CA GLU A 246 8.32 2.88 3.58
C GLU A 246 6.93 3.38 3.97
N LEU A 247 6.50 3.12 5.21
CA LEU A 247 5.20 3.55 5.72
C LEU A 247 5.08 5.08 5.74
N ALA A 248 6.09 5.80 6.25
CA ALA A 248 6.13 7.25 6.25
C ALA A 248 6.11 7.83 4.83
N THR A 249 6.86 7.24 3.90
CA THR A 249 6.88 7.61 2.48
C THR A 249 5.52 7.41 1.82
N LYS A 250 4.84 6.30 2.11
CA LYS A 250 3.48 6.00 1.60
C LYS A 250 2.45 7.00 2.12
N ARG A 251 2.54 7.39 3.40
CA ARG A 251 1.68 8.41 4.01
C ARG A 251 1.95 9.79 3.42
N LEU A 252 3.21 10.20 3.32
CA LEU A 252 3.62 11.47 2.69
C LEU A 252 3.11 11.58 1.25
N ARG A 253 3.21 10.50 0.45
CA ARG A 253 2.66 10.47 -0.91
C ARG A 253 1.17 10.74 -0.94
N LYS A 254 0.38 10.13 -0.04
CA LYS A 254 -1.06 10.39 0.06
C LYS A 254 -1.35 11.85 0.40
N VAL A 255 -0.59 12.44 1.33
CA VAL A 255 -0.73 13.85 1.71
C VAL A 255 -0.45 14.77 0.53
N VAL A 256 0.64 14.52 -0.21
CA VAL A 256 0.98 15.26 -1.43
C VAL A 256 -0.16 15.21 -2.44
N THR A 257 -0.72 14.02 -2.71
CA THR A 257 -1.86 13.89 -3.63
C THR A 257 -3.06 14.73 -3.17
N GLN A 258 -3.39 14.72 -1.88
CA GLN A 258 -4.51 15.51 -1.37
C GLN A 258 -4.24 17.03 -1.42
N LEU A 259 -3.02 17.46 -1.10
CA LEU A 259 -2.63 18.87 -1.21
C LEU A 259 -2.67 19.35 -2.66
N GLU A 260 -2.17 18.57 -3.63
CA GLU A 260 -2.22 18.92 -5.05
C GLU A 260 -3.65 19.11 -5.54
N LEU A 261 -4.57 18.21 -5.15
CA LEU A 261 -6.00 18.34 -5.49
C LEU A 261 -6.62 19.63 -4.94
N LEU A 262 -6.20 20.08 -3.76
CA LEU A 262 -6.69 21.30 -3.13
C LEU A 262 -5.91 22.56 -3.55
N GLY A 263 -4.85 22.43 -4.35
CA GLY A 263 -3.98 23.52 -4.77
C GLY A 263 -3.06 24.06 -3.67
N GLY A 264 -2.63 23.19 -2.74
CA GLY A 264 -1.61 23.49 -1.73
C GLY A 264 -0.18 23.34 -2.28
N ASP A 265 0.79 23.90 -1.56
CA ASP A 265 2.22 23.75 -1.88
C ASP A 265 2.73 22.36 -1.46
N THR A 266 3.40 21.68 -2.37
CA THR A 266 3.94 20.33 -2.19
C THR A 266 5.39 20.20 -2.63
N LEU A 267 6.06 21.31 -2.97
CA LEU A 267 7.37 21.28 -3.62
C LEU A 267 8.42 20.53 -2.80
N GLU A 268 8.54 20.85 -1.52
CA GLU A 268 9.50 20.21 -0.61
C GLU A 268 9.17 18.73 -0.37
N MET A 269 7.88 18.42 -0.17
CA MET A 269 7.41 17.04 0.03
C MET A 269 7.71 16.16 -1.17
N ARG A 270 7.48 16.67 -2.40
CA ARG A 270 7.82 15.96 -3.63
C ARG A 270 9.32 15.75 -3.78
N ARG A 271 10.12 16.74 -3.40
CA ARG A 271 11.58 16.62 -3.39
C ARG A 271 12.03 15.48 -2.48
N THR A 272 11.52 15.41 -1.25
CA THR A 272 11.80 14.32 -0.31
C THR A 272 11.42 12.96 -0.88
N LEU A 273 10.22 12.82 -1.48
CA LEU A 273 9.77 11.58 -2.12
C LEU A 273 10.67 11.14 -3.31
N ILE A 274 11.23 12.10 -4.06
CA ILE A 274 12.15 11.82 -5.18
C ILE A 274 13.52 11.39 -4.66
N GLU A 275 14.00 12.03 -3.58
CA GLU A 275 15.27 11.72 -2.94
C GLU A 275 15.27 10.33 -2.27
N GLU A 276 14.12 9.83 -1.80
CA GLU A 276 13.96 8.47 -1.26
C GLU A 276 13.99 7.38 -2.34
N ARG A 277 13.38 7.63 -3.51
CA ARG A 277 13.30 6.64 -4.60
C ARG A 277 14.67 6.13 -5.07
N ARG A 278 15.73 6.89 -4.83
CA ARG A 278 17.12 6.55 -5.19
C ARG A 278 17.89 5.80 -4.09
N GLY A 279 17.43 5.81 -2.84
CA GLY A 279 18.18 5.33 -1.68
C GLY A 279 17.93 3.87 -1.27
N LEU A 280 16.72 3.34 -1.49
CA LEU A 280 16.30 2.06 -0.93
C LEU A 280 16.95 0.82 -1.58
N ALA A 281 17.40 0.91 -2.83
CA ALA A 281 17.96 -0.24 -3.56
C ALA A 281 19.49 -0.40 -3.40
N LEU A 282 20.20 0.64 -2.96
CA LEU A 282 21.66 0.74 -3.15
C LEU A 282 22.47 0.74 -1.84
N THR A 283 21.87 0.99 -0.67
CA THR A 283 22.65 1.17 0.58
C THR A 283 22.67 -0.05 1.51
N LEU A 284 21.80 -1.04 1.30
CA LEU A 284 21.74 -2.23 2.16
C LEU A 284 22.72 -3.35 1.73
N VAL A 285 23.23 -3.31 0.49
CA VAL A 285 23.84 -4.50 -0.13
C VAL A 285 25.35 -4.39 -0.34
N ASP A 286 25.90 -3.21 -0.62
CA ASP A 286 27.20 -3.17 -1.28
C ASP A 286 28.42 -3.49 -0.41
N THR A 287 28.33 -3.38 0.93
CA THR A 287 29.51 -3.59 1.78
C THR A 287 29.28 -4.56 2.93
N ALA A 288 28.14 -4.46 3.63
CA ALA A 288 27.89 -5.29 4.80
C ALA A 288 27.71 -6.78 4.44
N VAL A 289 26.82 -7.10 3.49
CA VAL A 289 26.57 -8.50 3.06
C VAL A 289 27.83 -9.12 2.48
N ILE A 290 28.59 -8.36 1.68
CA ILE A 290 29.85 -8.82 1.09
C ILE A 290 30.90 -9.08 2.18
N ASN A 291 31.00 -8.21 3.18
CA ASN A 291 31.94 -8.38 4.29
C ASN A 291 31.55 -9.54 5.22
N VAL A 292 30.27 -9.71 5.56
CA VAL A 292 29.75 -10.87 6.32
C VAL A 292 30.12 -12.17 5.59
N LEU A 293 29.83 -12.19 4.28
CA LEU A 293 30.06 -13.36 3.46
C LEU A 293 31.56 -13.67 3.33
N TYR A 294 32.39 -12.64 3.18
CA TYR A 294 33.83 -12.78 3.12
C TYR A 294 34.42 -13.26 4.45
N ALA A 295 34.00 -12.67 5.57
CA ALA A 295 34.48 -13.03 6.90
C ALA A 295 34.14 -14.49 7.25
N GLU A 296 32.89 -14.90 7.04
CA GLU A 296 32.44 -16.27 7.33
C GLU A 296 33.13 -17.30 6.44
N ILE A 297 33.16 -17.08 5.11
CA ILE A 297 33.82 -17.99 4.17
C ILE A 297 35.32 -18.10 4.49
N SER A 298 35.99 -16.99 4.82
CA SER A 298 37.41 -17.01 5.15
C SER A 298 37.73 -17.76 6.45
N GLY A 299 36.84 -17.68 7.45
CA GLY A 299 36.93 -18.41 8.71
C GLY A 299 36.74 -19.91 8.50
N GLU A 300 35.67 -20.30 7.81
CA GLU A 300 35.36 -21.71 7.54
C GLU A 300 36.39 -22.38 6.64
N VAL A 301 36.95 -21.66 5.66
CA VAL A 301 38.06 -22.16 4.83
C VAL A 301 39.32 -22.39 5.67
N ARG A 302 39.65 -21.48 6.59
CA ARG A 302 40.80 -21.62 7.49
C ARG A 302 40.64 -22.77 8.48
N ASP A 303 39.42 -22.98 8.98
CA ASP A 303 39.10 -24.10 9.87
C ASP A 303 39.09 -25.44 9.12
N TRP A 304 38.58 -25.45 7.88
CA TRP A 304 38.65 -26.62 7.01
C TRP A 304 40.10 -27.04 6.71
N LEU A 305 40.98 -26.06 6.44
CA LEU A 305 42.42 -26.29 6.19
C LEU A 305 43.19 -26.77 7.42
N SER A 306 42.77 -26.42 8.63
CA SER A 306 43.52 -26.73 9.86
C SER A 306 43.06 -28.02 10.57
N VAL A 307 41.82 -28.48 10.35
CA VAL A 307 41.22 -29.56 11.16
C VAL A 307 41.06 -30.90 10.41
N ARG A 308 41.06 -30.94 9.07
CA ARG A 308 40.71 -32.16 8.31
C ARG A 308 41.88 -32.69 7.47
N GLY A 309 42.52 -33.76 7.95
CA GLY A 309 43.51 -34.58 7.20
C GLY A 309 42.87 -35.38 6.04
N ILE A 310 43.00 -36.71 6.01
CA ILE A 310 42.52 -37.59 4.92
C ILE A 310 41.01 -37.42 4.58
N GLY A 311 40.18 -37.01 5.56
CA GLY A 311 38.76 -36.69 5.34
C GLY A 311 38.51 -35.48 4.42
N ALA A 312 39.43 -34.52 4.35
CA ALA A 312 39.33 -33.39 3.42
C ALA A 312 39.44 -33.83 1.96
N ALA A 313 40.25 -34.85 1.67
CA ALA A 313 40.39 -35.38 0.31
C ALA A 313 39.07 -36.00 -0.20
N ILE A 314 38.34 -36.71 0.66
CA ILE A 314 37.05 -37.32 0.30
C ILE A 314 35.98 -36.24 0.09
N SER A 315 35.86 -35.28 1.01
CA SER A 315 34.95 -34.14 0.85
C SER A 315 35.26 -33.31 -0.40
N PHE A 316 36.54 -33.13 -0.73
CA PHE A 316 36.97 -32.40 -1.92
C PHE A 316 36.63 -33.17 -3.21
N VAL A 317 36.83 -34.49 -3.24
CA VAL A 317 36.41 -35.32 -4.37
C VAL A 317 34.89 -35.24 -4.56
N LEU A 318 34.11 -35.32 -3.48
CA LEU A 318 32.65 -35.16 -3.53
C LEU A 318 32.24 -33.76 -4.03
N PHE A 319 32.91 -32.70 -3.56
CA PHE A 319 32.71 -31.33 -4.07
C PHE A 319 32.93 -31.26 -5.59
N VAL A 320 34.05 -31.79 -6.08
CA VAL A 320 34.37 -31.78 -7.52
C VAL A 320 33.32 -32.57 -8.31
N VAL A 321 32.92 -33.74 -7.83
CA VAL A 321 31.87 -34.57 -8.46
C VAL A 321 30.55 -33.79 -8.54
N ILE A 322 30.12 -33.15 -7.45
CA ILE A 322 28.89 -32.37 -7.44
C ILE A 322 28.99 -31.19 -8.40
N VAL A 323 30.09 -30.43 -8.41
CA VAL A 323 30.29 -29.32 -9.35
C VAL A 323 30.21 -29.79 -10.81
N ILE A 324 30.79 -30.94 -11.14
CA ILE A 324 30.71 -31.54 -12.48
C ILE A 324 29.25 -31.89 -12.82
N ILE A 325 28.53 -32.53 -11.90
CA ILE A 325 27.11 -32.88 -12.07
C ILE A 325 26.28 -31.60 -12.25
N SER A 326 26.46 -30.59 -11.41
CA SER A 326 25.75 -29.30 -11.49
C SER A 326 26.02 -28.59 -12.81
N ARG A 327 27.25 -28.65 -13.33
CA ARG A 327 27.60 -28.10 -14.64
C ARG A 327 27.01 -28.90 -15.80
N ALA A 328 26.79 -30.20 -15.64
CA ALA A 328 26.04 -31.02 -16.59
C ALA A 328 24.54 -30.67 -16.56
N LEU A 329 23.94 -30.58 -15.36
CA LEU A 329 22.54 -30.18 -15.17
C LEU A 329 22.26 -28.77 -15.69
N SER A 330 23.16 -27.81 -15.45
CA SER A 330 23.06 -26.46 -15.99
C SER A 330 23.02 -26.46 -17.52
N ARG A 331 23.83 -27.29 -18.18
CA ARG A 331 23.80 -27.46 -19.64
C ARG A 331 22.48 -28.07 -20.11
N ILE A 332 21.92 -29.03 -19.37
CA ILE A 332 20.60 -29.61 -19.66
C ILE A 332 19.51 -28.54 -19.51
N ALA A 333 19.52 -27.77 -18.42
CA ALA A 333 18.58 -26.68 -18.18
C ALA A 333 18.63 -25.63 -19.29
N LYS A 334 19.83 -25.22 -19.73
CA LYS A 334 20.00 -24.31 -20.88
C LYS A 334 19.40 -24.89 -22.15
N ARG A 335 19.59 -26.19 -22.42
CA ARG A 335 19.02 -26.86 -23.59
C ARG A 335 17.50 -26.94 -23.52
N LEU A 336 16.93 -27.21 -22.34
CA LEU A 336 15.47 -27.25 -22.14
C LEU A 336 14.86 -25.86 -22.30
N ALA A 337 15.44 -24.84 -21.67
CA ALA A 337 15.03 -23.44 -21.83
C ALA A 337 15.12 -23.02 -23.31
N ALA A 338 16.23 -23.34 -23.98
CA ALA A 338 16.41 -23.03 -25.39
C ALA A 338 15.33 -23.68 -26.25
N ARG A 339 14.99 -24.95 -26.00
CA ARG A 339 13.91 -25.68 -26.71
C ARG A 339 12.54 -25.06 -26.47
N ALA A 340 12.21 -24.72 -25.23
CA ALA A 340 10.93 -24.10 -24.90
C ALA A 340 10.75 -22.73 -25.57
N LEU A 341 11.85 -21.97 -25.71
CA LEU A 341 11.87 -20.65 -26.33
C LEU A 341 12.01 -20.67 -27.87
N ARG A 342 12.14 -21.83 -28.52
CA ARG A 342 12.25 -21.90 -30.01
C ARG A 342 10.97 -21.46 -30.71
N ASN A 343 9.81 -21.78 -30.14
CA ASN A 343 8.52 -21.44 -30.78
C ASN A 343 8.15 -19.96 -30.60
N ALA A 344 8.93 -19.19 -29.84
CA ALA A 344 8.73 -17.76 -29.62
C ALA A 344 9.67 -16.88 -30.48
N GLU A 345 10.28 -17.45 -31.52
CA GLU A 345 11.30 -16.80 -32.36
C GLU A 345 10.81 -15.51 -33.05
N GLU A 346 9.51 -15.38 -33.35
CA GLU A 346 8.96 -14.17 -33.99
C GLU A 346 8.50 -13.08 -33.00
N SER A 347 8.29 -13.43 -31.73
CA SER A 347 7.68 -12.53 -30.73
C SER A 347 8.63 -12.07 -29.62
N VAL A 348 9.82 -12.67 -29.52
CA VAL A 348 10.79 -12.39 -28.46
C VAL A 348 12.14 -11.98 -29.03
N SER A 349 12.67 -10.83 -28.58
CA SER A 349 14.01 -10.37 -28.95
C SER A 349 15.08 -11.42 -28.60
N GLN A 350 16.09 -11.54 -29.47
CA GLN A 350 17.24 -12.42 -29.27
C GLN A 350 17.92 -12.18 -27.91
N LEU A 351 18.02 -10.92 -27.48
CA LEU A 351 18.63 -10.55 -26.19
C LEU A 351 17.85 -11.14 -25.01
N LEU A 352 16.53 -11.05 -25.02
CA LEU A 352 15.69 -11.58 -23.93
C LEU A 352 15.81 -13.10 -23.86
N ARG A 353 15.77 -13.77 -25.02
CA ARG A 353 15.92 -15.22 -25.14
C ARG A 353 17.27 -15.70 -24.59
N GLU A 354 18.37 -15.07 -25.00
CA GLU A 354 19.70 -15.42 -24.52
C GLU A 354 19.84 -15.19 -23.02
N THR A 355 19.25 -14.10 -22.51
CA THR A 355 19.21 -13.80 -21.08
C THR A 355 18.46 -14.88 -20.30
N LEU A 356 17.25 -15.26 -20.72
CA LEU A 356 16.45 -16.29 -20.05
C LEU A 356 17.13 -17.67 -20.06
N ILE A 357 17.71 -18.06 -21.19
CA ILE A 357 18.49 -19.32 -21.29
C ILE A 357 19.69 -19.28 -20.35
N SER A 358 20.42 -18.16 -20.32
CA SER A 358 21.56 -17.98 -19.44
C SER A 358 21.14 -18.08 -17.97
N MET A 359 20.10 -17.33 -17.56
CA MET A 359 19.56 -17.32 -16.20
C MET A 359 19.14 -18.72 -15.74
N ALA A 360 18.39 -19.46 -16.55
CA ALA A 360 17.97 -20.83 -16.22
C ALA A 360 19.16 -21.75 -15.91
N GLY A 361 20.22 -21.66 -16.70
CA GLY A 361 21.45 -22.42 -16.44
C GLY A 361 22.22 -21.92 -15.22
N THR A 362 22.27 -20.61 -15.00
CA THR A 362 22.98 -19.99 -13.87
C THR A 362 22.34 -20.36 -12.55
N VAL A 363 21.01 -20.31 -12.43
CA VAL A 363 20.28 -20.71 -11.22
C VAL A 363 20.59 -22.17 -10.86
N VAL A 364 20.47 -23.08 -11.82
CA VAL A 364 20.77 -24.51 -11.60
C VAL A 364 22.22 -24.75 -11.17
N PHE A 365 23.16 -24.01 -11.78
CA PHE A 365 24.57 -24.10 -11.39
C PHE A 365 24.82 -23.55 -9.99
N LEU A 366 24.26 -22.39 -9.65
CA LEU A 366 24.41 -21.77 -8.32
C LEU A 366 23.82 -22.65 -7.23
N THR A 367 22.63 -23.22 -7.41
CA THR A 367 22.04 -24.17 -6.46
C THR A 367 22.97 -25.37 -6.26
N GLY A 368 23.49 -25.92 -7.36
CA GLY A 368 24.46 -27.01 -7.30
C GLY A 368 25.78 -26.64 -6.61
N MET A 369 26.25 -25.41 -6.78
CA MET A 369 27.43 -24.87 -6.12
C MET A 369 27.21 -24.77 -4.60
N LEU A 370 26.05 -24.31 -4.14
CA LEU A 370 25.70 -24.33 -2.70
C LEU A 370 25.75 -25.76 -2.15
N VAL A 371 25.13 -26.72 -2.84
CA VAL A 371 25.17 -28.13 -2.43
C VAL A 371 26.61 -28.68 -2.40
N ALA A 372 27.47 -28.24 -3.32
CA ALA A 372 28.87 -28.64 -3.31
C ALA A 372 29.61 -28.05 -2.09
N LEU A 373 29.44 -26.74 -1.83
CA LEU A 373 30.08 -26.03 -0.72
C LEU A 373 29.74 -26.65 0.65
N SER A 374 28.49 -27.13 0.83
CA SER A 374 28.12 -27.79 2.08
C SER A 374 28.87 -29.11 2.33
N GLN A 375 29.32 -29.82 1.29
CA GLN A 375 30.07 -31.08 1.45
C GLN A 375 31.51 -30.88 1.97
N ILE A 376 32.10 -29.72 1.69
CA ILE A 376 33.39 -29.33 2.26
C ILE A 376 33.24 -28.68 3.64
N GLY A 377 32.03 -28.63 4.19
CA GLY A 377 31.77 -28.12 5.54
C GLY A 377 31.66 -26.61 5.62
N ILE A 378 31.53 -25.93 4.48
CA ILE A 378 31.20 -24.50 4.43
C ILE A 378 29.70 -24.36 4.71
N SER A 379 29.33 -23.57 5.71
CA SER A 379 27.95 -23.24 5.99
C SER A 379 27.38 -22.44 4.84
N VAL A 380 26.38 -23.00 4.17
CA VAL A 380 25.64 -22.31 3.11
C VAL A 380 24.50 -21.46 3.65
N THR A 381 24.24 -21.48 4.95
CA THR A 381 23.17 -20.73 5.58
C THR A 381 23.30 -19.22 5.34
N PRO A 382 24.48 -18.59 5.51
CA PRO A 382 24.67 -17.16 5.22
C PRO A 382 24.55 -16.85 3.72
N LEU A 383 25.02 -17.75 2.86
CA LEU A 383 24.86 -17.65 1.40
C LEU A 383 23.39 -17.66 0.99
N ILE A 384 22.60 -18.57 1.56
CA ILE A 384 21.15 -18.69 1.32
C ILE A 384 20.43 -17.45 1.87
N ALA A 385 20.80 -16.98 3.07
CA ALA A 385 20.25 -15.76 3.65
C ALA A 385 20.52 -14.53 2.75
N GLY A 386 21.75 -14.38 2.25
CA GLY A 386 22.13 -13.31 1.33
C GLY A 386 21.39 -13.39 -0.01
N LEU A 387 21.26 -14.59 -0.59
CA LEU A 387 20.45 -14.81 -1.79
C LEU A 387 18.97 -14.50 -1.56
N GLY A 388 18.44 -14.79 -0.38
CA GLY A 388 17.09 -14.41 0.02
C GLY A 388 16.88 -12.88 0.03
N VAL A 389 17.86 -12.13 0.54
CA VAL A 389 17.85 -10.66 0.52
C VAL A 389 17.92 -10.12 -0.91
N ILE A 390 18.84 -10.62 -1.74
CA ILE A 390 18.94 -10.20 -3.16
C ILE A 390 17.64 -10.53 -3.90
N GLY A 391 17.08 -11.73 -3.70
CA GLY A 391 15.82 -12.15 -4.30
C GLY A 391 14.65 -11.27 -3.87
N PHE A 392 14.59 -10.89 -2.60
CA PHE A 392 13.59 -9.95 -2.08
C PHE A 392 13.72 -8.57 -2.74
N ILE A 393 14.93 -8.01 -2.85
CA ILE A 393 15.17 -6.69 -3.48
C ILE A 393 14.78 -6.72 -4.96
N VAL A 394 15.18 -7.76 -5.70
CA VAL A 394 14.78 -7.92 -7.10
C VAL A 394 13.26 -8.06 -7.20
N GLY A 395 12.63 -8.82 -6.32
CA GLY A 395 11.17 -8.93 -6.25
C GLY A 395 10.48 -7.59 -5.98
N PHE A 396 11.00 -6.81 -5.04
CA PHE A 396 10.50 -5.48 -4.70
C PHE A 396 10.69 -4.47 -5.84
N ALA A 397 11.85 -4.48 -6.49
CA ALA A 397 12.11 -3.66 -7.69
C ALA A 397 11.19 -4.03 -8.86
N LEU A 398 10.76 -5.29 -8.94
CA LEU A 398 9.83 -5.79 -9.96
C LEU A 398 8.36 -5.72 -9.54
N GLN A 399 8.04 -5.24 -8.33
CA GLN A 399 6.69 -5.27 -7.76
C GLN A 399 5.66 -4.61 -8.68
N ASP A 400 5.94 -3.39 -9.17
CA ASP A 400 5.02 -2.67 -10.06
C ASP A 400 4.83 -3.40 -11.40
N THR A 401 5.90 -4.01 -11.93
CA THR A 401 5.83 -4.76 -13.19
C THR A 401 4.99 -6.03 -13.02
N LEU A 402 5.14 -6.72 -11.89
CA LEU A 402 4.38 -7.92 -11.57
C LEU A 402 2.90 -7.59 -11.29
N ALA A 403 2.63 -6.45 -10.65
CA ALA A 403 1.27 -5.95 -10.45
C ALA A 403 0.57 -5.68 -11.80
N ASN A 404 1.25 -5.02 -12.74
CA ASN A 404 0.70 -4.78 -14.09
C ASN A 404 0.44 -6.08 -14.85
N PHE A 405 1.36 -7.04 -14.76
CA PHE A 405 1.18 -8.38 -15.33
C PHE A 405 -0.05 -9.09 -14.74
N ALA A 406 -0.24 -9.04 -13.42
CA ALA A 406 -1.39 -9.64 -12.75
C ALA A 406 -2.71 -8.96 -13.16
N SER A 407 -2.72 -7.63 -13.25
CA SER A 407 -3.87 -6.87 -13.75
C SER A 407 -4.25 -7.28 -15.17
N GLY A 408 -3.27 -7.38 -16.08
CA GLY A 408 -3.51 -7.85 -17.43
C GLY A 408 -4.03 -9.29 -17.46
N ALA A 409 -3.49 -10.18 -16.62
CA ALA A 409 -3.96 -11.56 -16.53
C ALA A 409 -5.41 -11.64 -16.03
N MET A 410 -5.79 -10.80 -15.07
CA MET A 410 -7.17 -10.70 -14.58
C MET A 410 -8.11 -10.14 -15.63
N ILE A 411 -7.69 -9.16 -16.43
CA ILE A 411 -8.48 -8.66 -17.57
C ILE A 411 -8.69 -9.77 -18.59
N LEU A 412 -7.66 -10.55 -18.94
CA LEU A 412 -7.82 -11.68 -19.85
C LEU A 412 -8.72 -12.79 -19.28
N ALA A 413 -8.62 -13.06 -17.97
CA ALA A 413 -9.38 -14.13 -17.32
C ALA A 413 -10.87 -13.79 -17.17
N TYR A 414 -11.18 -12.55 -16.78
CA TYR A 414 -12.55 -12.11 -16.52
C TYR A 414 -13.20 -11.37 -17.69
N ARG A 415 -12.40 -10.94 -18.68
CA ARG A 415 -12.85 -10.19 -19.87
C ARG A 415 -13.85 -9.07 -19.54
N PRO A 416 -13.51 -8.10 -18.66
CA PRO A 416 -14.37 -6.95 -18.42
C PRO A 416 -14.54 -6.05 -19.65
N PHE A 417 -13.59 -6.11 -20.59
CA PHE A 417 -13.63 -5.51 -21.93
C PHE A 417 -12.69 -6.30 -22.86
N ASP A 418 -12.84 -6.14 -24.18
CA ASP A 418 -12.02 -6.78 -25.21
C ASP A 418 -11.54 -5.77 -26.28
N THR A 419 -10.66 -6.22 -27.18
CA THR A 419 -10.21 -5.41 -28.32
C THR A 419 -11.40 -5.05 -29.22
N GLY A 420 -11.51 -3.78 -29.57
CA GLY A 420 -12.64 -3.21 -30.31
C GLY A 420 -13.69 -2.53 -29.42
N ASP A 421 -13.61 -2.70 -28.10
CA ASP A 421 -14.52 -2.01 -27.19
C ASP A 421 -14.09 -0.54 -27.00
N PHE A 422 -15.08 0.34 -26.95
CA PHE A 422 -14.89 1.72 -26.55
C PHE A 422 -14.99 1.81 -25.03
N ILE A 423 -13.89 2.21 -24.38
CA ILE A 423 -13.80 2.22 -22.92
C ILE A 423 -13.46 3.63 -22.40
N SER A 424 -13.85 3.90 -21.17
CA SER A 424 -13.45 5.07 -20.39
C SER A 424 -12.72 4.58 -19.14
N ALA A 425 -11.42 4.89 -19.04
CA ALA A 425 -10.56 4.44 -17.95
C ALA A 425 -9.50 5.51 -17.61
N ALA A 426 -9.38 5.89 -16.34
CA ALA A 426 -8.39 6.85 -15.84
C ALA A 426 -8.30 8.16 -16.66
N ASP A 427 -9.47 8.79 -16.91
CA ASP A 427 -9.63 10.01 -17.70
C ASP A 427 -9.24 9.89 -19.19
N VAL A 428 -9.11 8.65 -19.69
CA VAL A 428 -8.90 8.35 -21.11
C VAL A 428 -10.14 7.69 -21.70
N GLU A 429 -10.66 8.27 -22.78
CA GLU A 429 -11.76 7.70 -23.58
C GLU A 429 -11.29 7.35 -24.97
N GLY A 430 -11.54 6.11 -25.39
CA GLY A 430 -11.14 5.66 -26.71
C GLY A 430 -11.44 4.19 -26.97
N GLU A 431 -11.14 3.76 -28.20
CA GLU A 431 -11.29 2.38 -28.65
C GLU A 431 -10.03 1.57 -28.31
N VAL A 432 -10.21 0.41 -27.69
CA VAL A 432 -9.12 -0.53 -27.38
C VAL A 432 -8.64 -1.18 -28.66
N ARG A 433 -7.46 -0.78 -29.14
CA ARG A 433 -6.93 -1.28 -30.41
C ARG A 433 -6.07 -2.52 -30.25
N LYS A 434 -5.30 -2.60 -29.17
CA LYS A 434 -4.44 -3.75 -28.85
C LYS A 434 -4.37 -3.91 -27.34
N MET A 435 -4.28 -5.15 -26.89
CA MET A 435 -3.96 -5.46 -25.51
C MET A 435 -2.88 -6.54 -25.47
N ASN A 436 -2.02 -6.44 -24.47
CA ASN A 436 -1.13 -7.52 -24.08
C ASN A 436 -1.15 -7.62 -22.55
N LEU A 437 -0.35 -8.52 -22.00
CA LEU A 437 -0.43 -8.85 -20.59
C LEU A 437 0.00 -7.72 -19.65
N VAL A 438 0.61 -6.65 -20.17
CA VAL A 438 1.24 -5.60 -19.37
C VAL A 438 0.78 -4.19 -19.76
N ASN A 439 0.18 -4.01 -20.94
CA ASN A 439 -0.35 -2.72 -21.41
C ASN A 439 -1.59 -2.89 -22.31
N THR A 440 -2.36 -1.80 -22.42
CA THR A 440 -3.53 -1.68 -23.29
C THR A 440 -3.37 -0.44 -24.15
N THR A 441 -3.34 -0.62 -25.47
CA THR A 441 -3.26 0.47 -26.42
C THR A 441 -4.66 1.00 -26.76
N ILE A 442 -4.92 2.25 -26.38
CA ILE A 442 -6.19 2.94 -26.60
C ILE A 442 -6.00 4.01 -27.67
N VAL A 443 -6.93 4.09 -28.62
CA VAL A 443 -7.01 5.17 -29.60
C VAL A 443 -8.13 6.11 -29.20
N THR A 444 -7.78 7.35 -28.84
CA THR A 444 -8.74 8.36 -28.41
C THR A 444 -9.56 8.93 -29.58
N VAL A 445 -10.64 9.65 -29.26
CA VAL A 445 -11.52 10.29 -30.24
C VAL A 445 -10.79 11.33 -31.09
N ASP A 446 -9.76 11.98 -30.55
CA ASP A 446 -8.86 12.90 -31.27
C ASP A 446 -7.70 12.17 -31.96
N ASN A 447 -7.80 10.85 -32.13
CA ASN A 447 -6.90 9.99 -32.88
C ASN A 447 -5.46 9.95 -32.33
N ARG A 448 -5.30 10.08 -31.00
CA ARG A 448 -4.02 9.87 -30.30
C ARG A 448 -3.92 8.42 -29.84
N VAL A 449 -2.72 7.87 -29.91
CA VAL A 449 -2.42 6.51 -29.42
C VAL A 449 -1.83 6.62 -28.02
N LEU A 450 -2.50 6.03 -27.05
CA LEU A 450 -2.06 5.90 -25.66
C LEU A 450 -1.71 4.44 -25.38
N ILE A 451 -0.65 4.18 -24.62
CA ILE A 451 -0.12 2.83 -24.31
C ILE A 451 -0.01 2.66 -22.80
#